data_AF-A0A2T4TAG2-F1
#
_entry.id   AF-A0A2T4TAG2-F1
#
_cell.length_a   1.000
_cell.length_b   1.000
_cell.length_c   1.000
_cell.angle_alpha   90.00
_cell.angle_beta   90.00
_cell.angle_gamma   90.00
#
_symmetry.space_group_name_H-M   'P 1'
#
loop_
_entity.id
_entity.type
_entity.pdbx_description
1 polymer ?
#
loop_
_entity_poly.entity_id
_entity_poly.type
_entity_poly.pdbx_seq_one_letter_code
_entity_poly.pdbx_strand_id
1 'polypeptide(L)'
;MEGNVHNVQRSAQNLKELTALGISSKKQLAKIFATTLVKGTEVSRSTNRYGITINKVLNIGKRAQIQTSFFYAGGDMTKAPKVTTIIPKIFKKK
;
A
#
# COMPACT_ATOMS: atom_id res chain seq x y z
N MET A 1 -6.85 -7.23 24.13
CA MET A 1 -6.17 -6.67 22.95
C MET A 1 -6.54 -7.51 21.73
N GLU A 2 -7.62 -7.16 21.02
CA GLU A 2 -8.08 -7.88 19.81
C GLU A 2 -7.30 -7.44 18.57
N GLY A 3 -5.98 -7.57 18.60
CA GLY A 3 -5.16 -7.56 17.40
C GLY A 3 -4.74 -8.98 17.13
N ASN A 4 -5.53 -9.80 16.44
CA ASN A 4 -5.05 -11.13 16.08
C ASN A 4 -5.64 -11.70 14.79
N VAL A 5 -6.92 -12.09 14.75
CA VAL A 5 -7.44 -12.86 13.60
C VAL A 5 -7.63 -12.02 12.34
N HIS A 6 -8.22 -10.83 12.47
CA HIS A 6 -8.52 -9.98 11.31
C HIS A 6 -7.23 -9.54 10.57
N ASN A 7 -6.15 -9.24 11.31
CA ASN A 7 -4.88 -8.85 10.71
C ASN A 7 -4.19 -10.01 9.99
N VAL A 8 -4.26 -11.21 10.56
CA VAL A 8 -3.74 -12.43 9.93
C VAL A 8 -4.50 -12.74 8.64
N GLN A 9 -5.83 -12.72 8.68
CA GLN A 9 -6.67 -12.95 7.50
C GLN A 9 -6.40 -11.92 6.39
N ARG A 10 -6.32 -10.63 6.73
CA ARG A 10 -5.95 -9.57 5.77
C ARG A 10 -4.56 -9.79 5.18
N SER A 11 -3.59 -10.17 6.00
CA SER A 11 -2.22 -10.40 5.54
C SER A 11 -2.14 -11.60 4.59
N ALA A 12 -2.86 -12.68 4.89
CA ALA A 12 -2.96 -13.85 4.01
C ALA A 12 -3.64 -13.51 2.68
N GLN A 13 -4.73 -12.73 2.72
CA GLN A 13 -5.41 -12.26 1.51
C GLN A 13 -4.50 -11.37 0.67
N ASN A 14 -3.81 -10.41 1.31
CA ASN A 14 -2.85 -9.54 0.64
C ASN A 14 -1.73 -10.35 -0.03
N LEU A 15 -1.19 -11.36 0.65
CA LEU A 15 -0.16 -12.23 0.10
C LEU A 15 -0.66 -13.00 -1.13
N LYS A 16 -1.88 -13.57 -1.05
CA LYS A 16 -2.51 -14.28 -2.17
C LYS A 16 -2.70 -13.38 -3.39
N GLU A 17 -3.21 -12.16 -3.19
CA GLU A 17 -3.43 -11.21 -4.27
C GLU A 17 -2.13 -10.70 -4.88
N LEU A 18 -1.12 -10.36 -4.05
CA LEU A 18 0.20 -9.98 -4.56
C LEU A 18 0.82 -11.11 -5.39
N THR A 19 0.70 -12.35 -4.94
CA THR A 19 1.18 -13.53 -5.68
C THR A 19 0.45 -13.68 -7.01
N ALA A 20 -0.88 -13.50 -7.04
CA ALA A 20 -1.67 -13.52 -8.27
C ALA A 20 -1.31 -12.38 -9.24
N LEU A 21 -0.75 -11.27 -8.73
CA LEU A 21 -0.19 -10.17 -9.53
C LEU A 21 1.28 -10.39 -9.92
N GLY A 22 1.88 -11.55 -9.59
CA GLY A 22 3.27 -11.87 -9.88
C GLY A 22 4.29 -11.19 -8.95
N ILE A 23 3.84 -10.64 -7.82
CA ILE A 23 4.68 -9.98 -6.82
C ILE A 23 4.94 -10.98 -5.69
N SER A 24 6.07 -11.68 -5.75
CA SER A 24 6.44 -12.74 -4.81
C SER A 24 7.75 -12.49 -4.06
N SER A 25 8.50 -11.44 -4.43
CA SER A 25 9.78 -11.11 -3.81
C SER A 25 9.80 -9.74 -3.15
N LYS A 26 10.67 -9.58 -2.14
CA LYS A 26 10.94 -8.29 -1.48
C LYS A 26 11.38 -7.21 -2.49
N LYS A 27 12.20 -7.59 -3.49
CA LYS A 27 12.67 -6.67 -4.54
C LYS A 27 11.52 -6.14 -5.40
N GLN A 28 10.60 -7.01 -5.80
CA GLN A 28 9.40 -6.59 -6.55
C GLN A 28 8.49 -5.71 -5.69
N LEU A 29 8.31 -6.06 -4.41
CA LEU A 29 7.50 -5.28 -3.48
C LEU A 29 8.07 -3.87 -3.27
N ALA A 30 9.38 -3.75 -3.08
CA ALA A 30 10.07 -2.47 -2.99
C ALA A 30 9.91 -1.64 -4.27
N LYS A 31 10.00 -2.27 -5.46
CA LYS A 31 9.74 -1.61 -6.74
C LYS A 31 8.31 -1.08 -6.83
N ILE A 32 7.33 -1.84 -6.34
CA ILE A 32 5.93 -1.39 -6.28
C ILE A 32 5.80 -0.19 -5.36
N PHE A 33 6.38 -0.21 -4.15
CA PHE A 33 6.34 0.94 -3.25
C PHE A 33 6.95 2.20 -3.86
N ALA A 34 8.13 2.08 -4.48
CA ALA A 34 8.76 3.19 -5.17
C ALA A 34 7.89 3.70 -6.34
N THR A 35 7.30 2.79 -7.11
CA THR A 35 6.42 3.14 -8.24
C THR A 35 5.15 3.83 -7.76
N THR A 36 4.48 3.32 -6.72
CA THR A 36 3.27 3.92 -6.15
C THR A 36 3.57 5.28 -5.51
N LEU A 37 4.75 5.44 -4.90
CA LEU A 37 5.17 6.72 -4.32
C LEU A 37 5.27 7.82 -5.38
N VAL A 38 5.86 7.51 -6.53
CA VAL A 38 6.12 8.47 -7.62
C VAL A 38 4.93 8.63 -8.56
N LYS A 39 4.33 7.52 -9.00
CA LYS A 39 3.31 7.48 -10.05
C LYS A 39 1.90 7.23 -9.54
N GLY A 40 1.74 6.88 -8.27
CA GLY A 40 0.42 6.60 -7.69
C GLY A 40 -0.38 7.89 -7.49
N THR A 41 -1.68 7.79 -7.70
CA THR A 41 -2.63 8.87 -7.44
C THR A 41 -2.91 8.94 -5.95
N GLU A 42 -2.75 10.12 -5.34
CA GLU A 42 -3.18 10.36 -3.97
C GLU A 42 -4.71 10.28 -3.90
N VAL A 43 -5.23 9.41 -3.04
CA VAL A 43 -6.67 9.22 -2.84
C VAL A 43 -7.16 9.75 -1.50
N SER A 44 -6.26 9.92 -0.54
CA SER A 44 -6.57 10.57 0.74
C SER A 44 -5.29 10.96 1.48
N ARG A 45 -5.41 11.95 2.36
CA ARG A 45 -4.36 12.41 3.26
C ARG A 45 -4.93 12.58 4.66
N SER A 46 -4.14 12.22 5.67
CA SER A 46 -4.47 12.45 7.08
C SER A 46 -3.24 13.02 7.79
N THR A 47 -3.45 14.04 8.60
CA THR A 47 -2.41 14.69 9.39
C THR A 47 -2.77 14.62 10.86
N ASN A 48 -1.79 14.29 11.70
CA ASN A 48 -1.94 14.33 13.15
C ASN A 48 -0.62 14.78 13.81
N ARG A 49 -0.61 14.82 15.15
CA ARG A 49 0.56 15.24 15.94
C ARG A 49 1.86 14.46 15.67
N TYR A 50 1.77 13.27 15.08
CA TYR A 50 2.93 12.43 14.79
C TYR A 50 3.45 12.60 13.36
N GLY A 51 2.63 13.13 12.45
CA GLY A 51 3.02 13.37 11.07
C GLY A 51 1.87 13.25 10.07
N ILE A 52 2.23 13.01 8.81
CA ILE A 52 1.30 12.96 7.69
C ILE A 52 1.28 11.55 7.12
N THR A 53 0.09 10.98 6.94
CA THR A 53 -0.12 9.76 6.17
C THR A 53 -0.78 10.09 4.84
N ILE A 54 -0.17 9.65 3.75
CA ILE A 54 -0.70 9.78 2.39
C ILE A 54 -1.04 8.39 1.86
N ASN A 55 -2.28 8.18 1.47
CA ASN A 55 -2.69 6.97 0.78
C ASN A 55 -2.66 7.22 -0.72
N LYS A 56 -1.87 6.42 -1.43
CA LYS A 56 -1.80 6.46 -2.89
C LYS A 56 -2.26 5.14 -3.49
N VAL A 57 -2.81 5.22 -4.70
CA VAL A 57 -3.24 4.06 -5.49
C VAL A 57 -2.45 4.00 -6.78
N LEU A 58 -1.91 2.82 -7.08
CA LEU A 58 -1.31 2.49 -8.36
C LEU A 58 -2.18 1.46 -9.08
N ASN A 59 -2.67 1.79 -10.27
CA ASN A 59 -3.40 0.83 -11.10
C ASN A 59 -2.41 -0.12 -11.79
N ILE A 60 -2.70 -1.42 -11.75
CA ILE A 60 -1.94 -2.48 -12.42
C ILE A 60 -2.82 -3.03 -13.55
N GLY A 61 -2.61 -2.47 -14.74
CA GLY A 61 -3.47 -2.74 -15.89
C GLY A 61 -4.93 -2.33 -15.61
N LYS A 62 -5.87 -3.03 -16.26
CA LYS A 62 -7.33 -2.75 -16.12
C LYS A 62 -8.02 -3.55 -15.02
N ARG A 63 -7.31 -4.48 -14.37
CA ARG A 63 -7.93 -5.51 -13.51
C ARG A 63 -7.44 -5.51 -12.07
N ALA A 64 -6.49 -4.65 -11.72
CA ALA A 64 -6.02 -4.57 -10.35
C ALA A 64 -5.55 -3.17 -9.99
N GLN A 65 -5.51 -2.90 -8.69
CA GLN A 65 -4.86 -1.74 -8.12
C GLN A 65 -4.13 -2.13 -6.84
N ILE A 66 -3.11 -1.37 -6.47
CA ILE A 66 -2.43 -1.46 -5.18
C ILE A 66 -2.57 -0.13 -4.49
N GLN A 67 -3.17 -0.13 -3.30
CA GLN A 67 -3.16 0.99 -2.40
C GLN A 67 -1.98 0.86 -1.43
N THR A 68 -1.23 1.94 -1.25
CA THR A 68 -0.09 2.01 -0.32
C THR A 68 -0.22 3.24 0.57
N SER A 69 0.01 3.06 1.86
CA SER A 69 0.04 4.14 2.85
C SER A 69 1.48 4.54 3.15
N PHE A 70 1.79 5.81 2.96
CA PHE A 70 3.10 6.42 3.19
C PHE A 70 3.03 7.38 4.37
N PHE A 71 3.79 7.08 5.42
CA PHE A 71 3.85 7.89 6.62
C PHE A 71 5.12 8.74 6.66
N TYR A 72 4.94 10.05 6.73
CA TYR A 72 5.98 11.07 6.88
C TYR A 72 6.02 11.52 8.34
N ALA A 73 7.02 11.02 9.08
CA ALA A 73 7.20 11.33 10.49
C ALA A 73 7.48 12.83 10.70
N GLY A 74 6.81 13.44 11.68
CA GLY A 74 6.90 14.89 11.94
C GLY A 74 6.31 15.76 10.83
N GLY A 75 5.66 15.17 9.82
CA GLY A 75 5.10 15.88 8.67
C GLY A 75 6.12 16.35 7.65
N ASP A 76 7.38 15.93 7.78
CA ASP A 76 8.45 16.28 6.85
C ASP A 76 8.34 15.44 5.56
N MET A 77 7.73 16.03 4.53
CA MET A 77 7.53 15.39 3.22
C MET A 77 8.79 15.39 2.35
N THR A 78 9.89 16.02 2.78
CA THR A 78 11.18 15.98 2.08
C THR A 78 11.96 14.70 2.38
N LYS A 79 11.62 14.01 3.48
CA LYS A 79 12.19 12.74 3.87
C LYS A 79 11.48 11.56 3.21
N ALA A 80 12.21 10.45 3.10
CA ALA A 80 11.63 9.18 2.66
C ALA A 80 10.53 8.71 3.65
N PRO A 81 9.31 8.43 3.18
CA PRO A 81 8.24 7.96 4.04
C PRO A 81 8.44 6.50 4.46
N LYS A 82 7.83 6.12 5.57
CA LYS A 82 7.67 4.71 5.97
C LYS A 82 6.42 4.14 5.32
N VAL A 83 6.51 2.95 4.74
CA VAL A 83 5.32 2.22 4.29
C VAL A 83 4.65 1.59 5.51
N THR A 84 3.39 1.95 5.76
CA THR A 84 2.63 1.44 6.91
C THR A 84 1.56 0.44 6.54
N THR A 85 1.11 0.42 5.28
CA THR A 85 0.07 -0.48 4.81
C THR A 85 0.20 -0.73 3.32
N ILE A 86 -0.12 -1.96 2.90
CA ILE A 86 -0.34 -2.34 1.52
C ILE A 86 -1.69 -3.06 1.41
N ILE A 87 -2.49 -2.68 0.42
CA ILE A 87 -3.77 -3.32 0.12
C ILE A 87 -3.83 -3.51 -1.40
N PRO A 88 -3.50 -4.71 -1.92
CA PRO A 88 -3.87 -5.07 -3.28
C PRO A 88 -5.40 -5.18 -3.39
N LYS A 89 -5.92 -4.94 -4.60
CA LYS A 89 -7.31 -5.19 -4.96
C LYS A 89 -7.33 -5.73 -6.38
N ILE A 90 -7.83 -6.95 -6.55
CA ILE A 90 -8.07 -7.55 -7.87
C ILE A 90 -9.56 -7.45 -8.20
N PHE A 91 -9.89 -6.80 -9.31
CA PHE A 91 -11.27 -6.67 -9.77
C PHE A 91 -11.70 -7.97 -10.46
N LYS A 92 -12.79 -8.58 -9.98
CA LYS A 92 -13.47 -9.64 -10.74
C LYS A 92 -13.93 -9.06 -12.07
N LYS A 93 -13.79 -9.81 -13.16
CA LYS A 93 -14.50 -9.50 -14.40
C LYS A 93 -15.99 -9.47 -14.05
N LYS A 94 -16.66 -8.36 -14.36
CA LYS A 94 -18.11 -8.35 -14.50
C LYS A 94 -18.50 -9.20 -15.69
#